data_AF-A0A6H2TZ72-F1
#
_entry.id   AF-A0A6H2TZ72-F1
#
_cell.length_a   1.000
_cell.length_b   1.000
_cell.length_c   1.000
_cell.angle_alpha   90.00
_cell.angle_beta   90.00
_cell.angle_gamma   90.00
#
_symmetry.space_group_name_H-M   'P 1'
#
loop_
_entity.id
_entity.type
_entity.pdbx_description
1 polymer ?
#
loop_
_entity_poly.entity_id
_entity_poly.type
_entity_poly.pdbx_seq_one_letter_code
_entity_poly.pdbx_strand_id
1 'polypeptide(L)'
;PGVFDSLTQLTYLGLYTNQLTALPEGVFDRLVNLQQLYLYRNRLSSIPAGMFDKLTNLKELKLYSNQLTALPAGVFDRLVNLQSLVLHTNQLKSIPRGAFDNLKSLTHIWLYDNPWDCACSDILYLSGWLAQHAGKEQGQAVCSGTNTPVRAVTEASTSPSKCP
;
A
#
# COMPACT_ATOMS: atom_id res chain seq x y z
N PRO A 1 -9.67 -25.82 7.00
CA PRO A 1 -9.46 -25.33 5.61
C PRO A 1 -9.94 -23.88 5.49
N GLY A 2 -9.07 -22.99 5.01
CA GLY A 2 -9.42 -21.62 4.65
C GLY A 2 -10.33 -21.58 3.42
N VAL A 3 -11.11 -20.51 3.29
CA VAL A 3 -12.16 -20.37 2.24
C VAL A 3 -11.62 -20.45 0.81
N PHE A 4 -10.33 -20.14 0.60
CA PHE A 4 -9.69 -20.17 -0.72
C PHE A 4 -8.64 -21.29 -0.87
N ASP A 5 -8.45 -22.15 0.13
CA ASP A 5 -7.32 -23.10 0.17
C ASP A 5 -7.30 -24.07 -1.01
N SER A 6 -8.48 -24.46 -1.52
CA SER A 6 -8.61 -25.36 -2.68
C SER A 6 -8.51 -24.65 -4.03
N LEU A 7 -8.59 -23.32 -4.06
CA LEU A 7 -8.65 -22.52 -5.29
C LEU A 7 -7.25 -22.17 -5.83
N THR A 8 -6.34 -23.14 -5.82
CA THR A 8 -4.90 -22.96 -6.09
C THR A 8 -4.57 -22.49 -7.51
N GLN A 9 -5.53 -22.60 -8.44
CA GLN A 9 -5.38 -22.18 -9.83
C GLN A 9 -5.87 -20.74 -10.10
N LEU A 10 -6.34 -20.02 -9.07
CA LEU A 10 -6.80 -18.64 -9.26
C LEU A 10 -5.65 -17.72 -9.70
N THR A 11 -5.92 -16.97 -10.76
CA THR A 11 -5.07 -15.87 -11.25
C THR A 11 -5.67 -14.50 -10.96
N TYR A 12 -6.98 -14.45 -10.70
CA TYR A 12 -7.73 -13.24 -10.38
C TYR A 12 -8.64 -13.48 -9.18
N LEU A 13 -8.63 -12.55 -8.22
CA LEU A 13 -9.54 -12.56 -7.08
C LEU A 13 -10.08 -11.15 -6.84
N GLY A 14 -11.38 -10.98 -7.11
CA GLY A 14 -12.12 -9.75 -6.82
C GLY A 14 -12.96 -9.89 -5.56
N LEU A 15 -12.62 -9.14 -4.51
CA LEU A 15 -13.38 -9.02 -3.26
C LEU A 15 -13.84 -7.59 -3.00
N TYR A 16 -13.80 -6.75 -4.04
CA TYR A 16 -14.10 -5.32 -3.97
C TYR A 16 -15.60 -5.02 -3.80
N THR A 17 -15.92 -3.81 -3.32
CA THR A 17 -17.30 -3.36 -3.05
C THR A 17 -18.04 -4.31 -2.10
N ASN A 18 -17.40 -4.64 -0.98
CA ASN A 18 -17.98 -5.43 0.10
C ASN A 18 -17.91 -4.65 1.42
N GLN A 19 -18.16 -5.34 2.53
CA GLN A 19 -18.11 -4.77 3.88
C GLN A 19 -17.02 -5.42 4.73
N LEU A 20 -15.95 -5.93 4.11
CA LEU A 20 -14.86 -6.59 4.82
C LEU A 20 -14.20 -5.59 5.77
N THR A 21 -14.17 -5.92 7.06
CA THR A 21 -13.52 -5.14 8.10
C THR A 21 -12.14 -5.68 8.47
N ALA A 22 -11.88 -6.95 8.18
CA ALA A 22 -10.62 -7.62 8.43
C ALA A 22 -10.35 -8.71 7.36
N LEU A 23 -9.09 -9.08 7.24
CA LEU A 23 -8.64 -10.24 6.48
C LEU A 23 -8.08 -11.27 7.47
N PRO A 24 -8.58 -12.52 7.49
CA PRO A 24 -8.00 -13.57 8.31
C PRO A 24 -6.53 -13.79 7.92
N GLU A 25 -5.66 -14.05 8.91
CA GLU A 25 -4.26 -14.37 8.65
C GLU A 25 -4.12 -15.56 7.70
N GLY A 26 -3.20 -15.46 6.74
CA GLY A 26 -2.92 -16.50 5.75
C GLY A 26 -4.05 -16.79 4.75
N VAL A 27 -5.13 -15.99 4.70
CA VAL A 27 -6.30 -16.27 3.83
C VAL A 27 -5.95 -16.40 2.34
N PHE A 28 -4.83 -15.84 1.90
CA PHE A 28 -4.35 -15.91 0.51
C PHE A 28 -3.14 -16.84 0.30
N ASP A 29 -2.67 -17.55 1.31
CA ASP A 29 -1.38 -18.26 1.26
C ASP A 29 -1.31 -19.38 0.21
N ARG A 30 -2.46 -19.96 -0.14
CA ARG A 30 -2.56 -21.02 -1.15
C ARG A 30 -2.70 -20.49 -2.58
N LEU A 31 -2.86 -19.18 -2.76
CA LEU A 31 -3.11 -18.55 -4.05
C LEU A 31 -1.81 -18.13 -4.76
N VAL A 32 -0.84 -19.04 -4.83
CA VAL A 32 0.50 -18.76 -5.36
C VAL A 32 0.53 -18.35 -6.84
N ASN A 33 -0.53 -18.66 -7.60
CA ASN A 33 -0.69 -18.29 -9.02
C ASN A 33 -1.41 -16.94 -9.23
N LEU A 34 -1.81 -16.27 -8.15
CA LEU A 34 -2.61 -15.06 -8.23
C LEU A 34 -1.81 -13.91 -8.86
N GLN A 35 -2.40 -13.25 -9.85
CA GLN A 35 -1.83 -12.12 -10.58
C GLN A 35 -2.55 -10.80 -10.26
N GLN A 36 -3.83 -10.86 -9.91
CA GLN A 36 -4.65 -9.68 -9.63
C GLN A 36 -5.47 -9.89 -8.35
N LEU A 37 -5.31 -8.99 -7.38
CA LEU A 37 -6.05 -9.01 -6.12
C LEU A 37 -6.71 -7.65 -5.87
N TYR A 38 -8.05 -7.63 -5.91
CA TYR A 38 -8.83 -6.41 -5.76
C TYR A 38 -9.62 -6.43 -4.45
N LEU A 39 -9.26 -5.54 -3.53
CA LEU A 39 -9.80 -5.40 -2.18
C LEU A 39 -10.44 -4.01 -1.95
N TYR A 40 -10.55 -3.19 -2.99
CA TYR A 40 -11.01 -1.80 -2.88
C TYR A 40 -12.48 -1.67 -2.49
N ARG A 41 -12.88 -0.49 -1.99
CA ARG A 41 -14.26 -0.23 -1.51
C ARG A 41 -14.71 -1.27 -0.47
N ASN A 42 -13.90 -1.45 0.56
CA ASN A 42 -14.21 -2.24 1.75
C ASN A 42 -14.06 -1.34 3.00
N ARG A 43 -14.01 -1.93 4.19
CA ARG A 43 -13.87 -1.24 5.48
C ARG A 43 -12.61 -1.70 6.23
N LEU A 44 -11.56 -2.09 5.50
CA LEU A 44 -10.32 -2.57 6.09
C LEU A 44 -9.60 -1.40 6.78
N SER A 45 -9.33 -1.53 8.07
CA SER A 45 -8.55 -0.55 8.85
C SER A 45 -7.06 -0.92 8.98
N SER A 46 -6.74 -2.19 8.78
CA SER A 46 -5.37 -2.73 8.82
C SER A 46 -5.21 -3.93 7.88
N ILE A 47 -3.96 -4.25 7.55
CA ILE A 47 -3.56 -5.48 6.87
C ILE A 47 -2.71 -6.31 7.83
N PRO A 48 -2.93 -7.63 7.98
CA PRO A 48 -2.04 -8.48 8.78
C PRO A 48 -0.61 -8.50 8.22
N ALA A 49 0.38 -8.67 9.09
CA ALA A 49 1.76 -8.87 8.66
C ALA A 49 1.87 -10.13 7.78
N GLY A 50 2.68 -10.06 6.73
CA GLY A 50 2.89 -11.18 5.80
C GLY A 50 1.69 -11.53 4.91
N MET A 51 0.62 -10.73 4.90
CA MET A 51 -0.63 -11.05 4.18
C MET A 51 -0.44 -11.38 2.69
N PHE A 52 0.58 -10.81 2.05
CA PHE A 52 0.84 -10.99 0.63
C PHE A 52 2.11 -11.80 0.34
N ASP A 53 2.74 -12.41 1.34
CA ASP A 53 4.07 -13.02 1.22
C ASP A 53 4.12 -14.19 0.23
N LYS A 54 3.00 -14.90 0.05
CA LYS A 54 2.89 -16.03 -0.89
C LYS A 54 2.48 -15.62 -2.30
N LEU A 55 2.10 -14.36 -2.52
CA LEU A 55 1.58 -13.86 -3.78
C LEU A 55 2.72 -13.36 -4.69
N THR A 56 3.75 -14.17 -4.89
CA THR A 56 4.97 -13.78 -5.62
C THR A 56 4.71 -13.50 -7.11
N ASN A 57 3.60 -13.98 -7.67
CA ASN A 57 3.18 -13.74 -9.05
C ASN A 57 2.24 -12.53 -9.22
N LEU A 58 1.94 -11.80 -8.13
CA LEU A 58 1.00 -10.69 -8.14
C LEU A 58 1.54 -9.54 -8.98
N LYS A 59 0.73 -9.04 -9.90
CA LYS A 59 1.01 -7.91 -10.80
C LYS A 59 0.20 -6.68 -10.41
N GLU A 60 -0.99 -6.86 -9.85
CA GLU A 60 -1.87 -5.76 -9.49
C GLU A 60 -2.51 -5.97 -8.12
N LEU A 61 -2.35 -4.96 -7.25
CA LEU A 61 -2.94 -4.91 -5.93
C LEU A 61 -3.73 -3.60 -5.77
N LYS A 62 -5.05 -3.73 -5.59
CA LYS A 62 -5.96 -2.59 -5.41
C LYS A 62 -6.55 -2.59 -4.00
N LEU A 63 -6.16 -1.59 -3.20
CA LEU A 63 -6.56 -1.41 -1.80
C LEU A 63 -7.27 -0.07 -1.54
N TYR A 64 -7.53 0.73 -2.58
CA TYR A 64 -8.13 2.06 -2.46
C TYR A 64 -9.55 2.06 -1.90
N SER A 65 -9.99 3.21 -1.38
CA SER A 65 -11.30 3.34 -0.73
C SER A 65 -11.51 2.32 0.39
N ASN A 66 -10.52 2.22 1.28
CA ASN A 66 -10.59 1.51 2.56
C ASN A 66 -10.35 2.52 3.70
N GLN A 67 -10.05 2.04 4.90
CA GLN A 67 -9.80 2.86 6.09
C GLN A 67 -8.40 2.61 6.66
N LEU A 68 -7.45 2.20 5.83
CA LEU A 68 -6.11 1.81 6.27
C LEU A 68 -5.41 2.99 6.93
N THR A 69 -5.03 2.86 8.20
CA THR A 69 -4.34 3.91 8.96
C THR A 69 -2.82 3.74 8.97
N ALA A 70 -2.36 2.50 8.80
CA ALA A 70 -0.95 2.13 8.71
C ALA A 70 -0.78 0.87 7.86
N LEU A 71 0.46 0.63 7.42
CA LEU A 71 0.87 -0.60 6.76
C LEU A 71 1.89 -1.34 7.64
N PRO A 72 1.84 -2.67 7.74
CA PRO A 72 2.91 -3.42 8.37
C PRO A 72 4.24 -3.21 7.64
N ALA A 73 5.34 -3.18 8.39
CA ALA A 73 6.66 -3.22 7.79
C ALA A 73 6.82 -4.49 6.93
N GLY A 74 7.38 -4.35 5.74
CA GLY A 74 7.63 -5.46 4.81
C GLY A 74 6.39 -6.06 4.14
N VAL A 75 5.20 -5.47 4.29
CA VAL A 75 3.93 -6.03 3.73
C VAL A 75 3.97 -6.26 2.22
N PHE A 76 4.88 -5.61 1.49
CA PHE A 76 5.03 -5.76 0.04
C PHE A 76 6.37 -6.42 -0.39
N ASP A 77 7.20 -6.88 0.54
CA ASP A 77 8.59 -7.29 0.25
C ASP A 77 8.69 -8.46 -0.74
N ARG A 78 7.69 -9.33 -0.76
CA ARG A 78 7.65 -10.51 -1.65
C ARG A 78 7.03 -10.22 -3.02
N LEU A 79 6.45 -9.05 -3.22
CA LEU A 79 5.71 -8.68 -4.43
C LEU A 79 6.63 -8.14 -5.54
N VAL A 80 7.69 -8.88 -5.84
CA VAL A 80 8.75 -8.45 -6.77
C VAL A 80 8.25 -8.22 -8.20
N ASN A 81 7.14 -8.88 -8.59
CA ASN A 81 6.49 -8.77 -9.89
C ASN A 81 5.36 -7.73 -9.94
N LEU A 82 5.11 -7.01 -8.84
CA LEU A 82 4.01 -6.05 -8.77
C LEU A 82 4.25 -4.87 -9.70
N GLN A 83 3.27 -4.58 -10.56
CA GLN A 83 3.34 -3.52 -11.56
C GLN A 83 2.48 -2.32 -11.14
N SER A 84 1.34 -2.57 -10.51
CA SER A 84 0.37 -1.57 -10.10
C SER A 84 -0.01 -1.74 -8.62
N LEU A 85 0.21 -0.68 -7.84
CA LEU A 85 -0.18 -0.60 -6.43
C LEU A 85 -1.10 0.60 -6.21
N VAL A 86 -2.35 0.34 -5.82
CA VAL A 86 -3.37 1.38 -5.70
C VAL A 86 -3.80 1.52 -4.24
N LEU A 87 -3.34 2.59 -3.57
CA LEU A 87 -3.54 2.86 -2.13
C LEU A 87 -4.31 4.17 -1.85
N HIS A 88 -4.70 4.91 -2.88
CA HIS A 88 -5.39 6.19 -2.72
C HIS A 88 -6.71 6.07 -1.92
N THR A 89 -7.22 7.18 -1.38
CA THR A 89 -8.48 7.19 -0.60
C THR A 89 -8.42 6.19 0.56
N ASN A 90 -7.43 6.36 1.43
CA ASN A 90 -7.26 5.66 2.71
C ASN A 90 -6.94 6.69 3.80
N GLN A 91 -6.51 6.26 4.99
CA GLN A 91 -6.17 7.13 6.12
C GLN A 91 -4.68 7.05 6.49
N LEU A 92 -3.83 6.75 5.50
CA LEU A 92 -2.38 6.62 5.71
C LEU A 92 -1.76 8.00 5.99
N LYS A 93 -0.95 8.06 7.04
CA LYS A 93 -0.20 9.28 7.41
C LYS A 93 1.26 9.22 6.98
N SER A 94 1.83 8.03 6.90
CA SER A 94 3.20 7.75 6.45
C SER A 94 3.27 6.35 5.83
N ILE A 95 4.43 6.01 5.27
CA ILE A 95 4.72 4.68 4.75
C ILE A 95 5.92 4.14 5.53
N PRO A 96 5.89 2.86 6.00
CA PRO A 96 7.04 2.26 6.66
C PRO A 96 8.30 2.37 5.82
N ARG A 97 9.43 2.65 6.47
CA ARG A 97 10.72 2.73 5.80
C ARG A 97 10.99 1.43 5.03
N GLY A 98 11.33 1.58 3.76
CA GLY A 98 11.66 0.47 2.87
C GLY A 98 10.49 -0.27 2.24
N ALA A 99 9.23 0.12 2.52
CA ALA A 99 8.05 -0.63 2.07
C ALA A 99 7.94 -0.85 0.55
N PHE A 100 8.61 -0.03 -0.27
CA PHE A 100 8.59 -0.10 -1.72
C PHE A 100 9.93 -0.57 -2.32
N ASP A 101 10.95 -0.84 -1.52
CA ASP A 101 12.31 -1.05 -2.00
C ASP A 101 12.43 -2.33 -2.84
N ASN A 102 11.61 -3.34 -2.55
CA ASN A 102 11.57 -4.62 -3.26
C ASN A 102 10.60 -4.66 -4.45
N LEU A 103 9.85 -3.58 -4.70
CA LEU A 103 8.88 -3.50 -5.80
C LEU A 103 9.57 -3.18 -7.13
N LYS A 104 10.45 -4.09 -7.59
CA LYS A 104 11.34 -3.88 -8.74
C LYS A 104 10.58 -3.69 -10.07
N SER A 105 9.42 -4.34 -10.23
CA SER A 105 8.59 -4.23 -11.43
C SER A 105 7.55 -3.10 -11.38
N LEU A 106 7.51 -2.30 -10.31
CA LEU A 106 6.47 -1.30 -10.13
C LEU A 106 6.58 -0.20 -11.19
N THR A 107 5.47 0.05 -11.89
CA THR A 107 5.36 1.08 -12.92
C THR A 107 4.35 2.16 -12.54
N HIS A 108 3.31 1.80 -11.77
CA HIS A 108 2.26 2.73 -11.39
C HIS A 108 1.92 2.62 -9.91
N ILE A 109 1.84 3.76 -9.23
CA ILE A 109 1.41 3.84 -7.83
C ILE A 109 0.46 5.01 -7.62
N TRP A 110 -0.64 4.77 -6.90
CA TRP A 110 -1.64 5.80 -6.57
C TRP A 110 -1.67 6.02 -5.06
N LEU A 111 -1.37 7.24 -4.63
CA LEU A 111 -1.22 7.61 -3.21
C LEU A 111 -2.01 8.85 -2.78
N TYR A 112 -2.69 9.53 -3.71
CA TYR A 112 -3.51 10.71 -3.40
C TYR A 112 -4.67 10.37 -2.45
N ASP A 113 -5.37 11.39 -1.95
CA ASP A 113 -6.46 11.22 -0.98
C ASP A 113 -6.08 10.36 0.24
N ASN A 114 -4.87 10.58 0.75
CA ASN A 114 -4.45 10.10 2.07
C ASN A 114 -4.00 11.31 2.89
N PRO A 115 -4.27 11.36 4.20
CA PRO A 115 -3.90 12.46 5.08
C PRO A 115 -2.41 12.40 5.45
N TRP A 116 -1.51 12.51 4.47
CA TRP A 116 -0.06 12.44 4.68
C TRP A 116 0.42 13.47 5.70
N ASP A 117 1.02 12.99 6.79
CA ASP A 117 1.57 13.82 7.86
C ASP A 117 3.00 14.23 7.51
N CYS A 118 3.13 15.36 6.84
CA CYS A 118 4.41 15.90 6.42
C CYS A 118 5.14 16.71 7.50
N ALA A 119 4.60 16.82 8.71
CA ALA A 119 5.28 17.47 9.82
C ALA A 119 6.15 16.47 10.61
N CYS A 120 5.70 15.22 10.70
CA CYS A 120 6.45 14.11 11.28
C CYS A 120 7.62 13.66 10.36
N SER A 121 8.76 13.29 10.95
CA SER A 121 9.93 12.79 10.21
C SER A 121 9.71 11.44 9.51
N ASP A 122 8.71 10.65 9.91
CA ASP A 122 8.42 9.35 9.28
C ASP A 122 8.02 9.48 7.81
N ILE A 123 7.60 10.67 7.37
CA ILE A 123 7.27 10.94 5.97
C ILE A 123 8.49 10.89 5.04
N LEU A 124 9.71 11.04 5.58
CA LEU A 124 10.93 11.25 4.78
C LEU A 124 11.25 10.08 3.85
N TYR A 125 10.88 8.85 4.25
CA TYR A 125 10.98 7.71 3.35
C TYR A 125 10.12 7.91 2.10
N LEU A 126 8.83 8.24 2.31
CA LEU A 126 7.89 8.42 1.20
C LEU A 126 8.26 9.62 0.34
N SER A 127 8.61 10.76 0.95
CA SER A 127 8.98 11.96 0.19
C SER A 127 10.22 11.72 -0.67
N GLY A 128 11.27 11.11 -0.11
CA GLY A 128 12.48 10.75 -0.83
C GLY A 128 12.23 9.73 -1.94
N TRP A 129 11.42 8.70 -1.66
CA TRP A 129 11.07 7.70 -2.67
C TRP A 129 10.30 8.31 -3.84
N LEU A 130 9.32 9.18 -3.58
CA LEU A 130 8.55 9.85 -4.63
C LEU A 130 9.39 10.86 -5.42
N ALA A 131 10.33 11.56 -4.78
CA ALA A 131 11.25 12.45 -5.47
C ALA A 131 12.11 11.69 -6.51
N GLN A 132 12.54 10.47 -6.18
CA GLN A 132 13.33 9.61 -7.07
C GLN A 132 12.49 8.88 -8.11
N HIS A 133 11.21 8.62 -7.83
CA HIS A 133 10.32 7.79 -8.66
C HIS A 133 9.09 8.54 -9.16
N ALA A 134 9.18 9.87 -9.34
CA ALA A 134 8.04 10.72 -9.70
C ALA A 134 7.28 10.26 -10.96
N GLY A 135 7.96 9.63 -11.92
CA GLY A 135 7.33 9.09 -13.14
C GLY A 135 6.42 7.88 -12.90
N LYS A 136 6.48 7.23 -11.73
CA LYS A 136 5.61 6.11 -11.34
C LYS A 136 4.32 6.58 -10.66
N GLU A 137 4.36 7.76 -10.04
CA GLU A 137 3.23 8.32 -9.29
C GLU A 137 2.10 8.71 -10.24
N GLN A 138 0.91 8.20 -9.97
CA GLN A 138 -0.32 8.51 -10.68
C GLN A 138 -1.17 9.44 -9.82
N GLY A 139 -1.43 10.64 -10.34
CA GLY A 139 -1.95 11.75 -9.55
C GLY A 139 -0.85 12.42 -8.72
N GLN A 140 -1.20 13.04 -7.60
CA GLN A 140 -0.24 13.69 -6.71
C GLN A 140 -0.64 13.49 -5.26
N ALA A 141 0.24 12.84 -4.49
CA ALA A 141 0.16 12.82 -3.04
C ALA A 141 0.49 14.21 -2.49
N VAL A 142 -0.39 14.75 -1.65
CA VAL A 142 -0.22 16.05 -1.02
C VAL A 142 -0.28 15.94 0.51
N CYS A 143 0.48 16.79 1.17
CA CYS A 143 0.55 16.90 2.62
C CYS A 143 -0.78 17.40 3.19
N SER A 144 -1.25 16.75 4.24
CA SER A 144 -2.43 17.18 4.97
C SER A 144 -2.23 18.58 5.54
N GLY A 145 -3.24 19.43 5.40
CA GLY A 145 -3.24 20.81 5.91
C GLY A 145 -2.50 21.86 5.07
N THR A 146 -1.53 21.48 4.23
CA THR A 146 -0.77 22.43 3.39
C THR A 146 -0.97 22.25 1.89
N ASN A 147 -1.51 21.11 1.45
CA ASN A 147 -1.62 20.72 0.04
C ASN A 147 -0.27 20.74 -0.73
N THR A 148 0.86 20.76 -0.01
CA THR A 148 2.19 20.70 -0.62
C THR A 148 2.43 19.29 -1.17
N PRO A 149 3.02 19.10 -2.37
CA PRO A 149 3.34 17.76 -2.85
C PRO A 149 4.26 17.02 -1.88
N VAL A 150 3.93 15.78 -1.52
CA VAL A 150 4.74 14.99 -0.55
C VAL A 150 6.19 14.85 -1.04
N ARG A 151 6.40 14.68 -2.35
CA ARG A 151 7.72 14.61 -2.99
C ARG A 151 8.59 15.86 -2.83
N ALA A 152 8.02 16.99 -2.41
CA ALA A 152 8.74 18.24 -2.16
C ALA A 152 9.16 18.42 -0.69
N VAL A 153 8.75 17.51 0.20
CA VAL A 153 9.07 17.56 1.64
C VAL A 153 10.51 17.15 1.88
N THR A 154 11.21 17.94 2.68
CA THR A 154 12.61 17.72 3.07
C THR A 154 12.75 17.68 4.59
N GLU A 155 13.89 17.21 5.09
CA GLU A 155 14.18 17.13 6.53
C GLU A 155 14.08 18.49 7.24
N ALA A 156 14.36 19.59 6.53
CA ALA A 156 14.29 20.94 7.09
C ALA A 156 12.87 21.35 7.54
N SER A 157 11.83 20.73 6.98
CA SER A 157 10.43 21.02 7.31
C SER A 157 9.78 19.98 8.25
N THR A 158 10.48 18.90 8.59
CA THR A 158 9.97 17.81 9.44
C THR A 158 10.61 17.82 10.83
N SER A 159 10.02 17.10 11.79
CA SER A 159 10.63 16.87 13.11
C SER A 159 10.16 15.55 13.72
N PRO A 160 11.04 14.75 14.36
CA PRO A 160 10.64 13.60 15.16
C PRO A 160 9.72 13.97 16.32
N SER A 161 9.86 15.18 16.87
CA SER A 161 9.00 15.67 17.98
C SER A 161 7.57 15.95 17.56
N LYS A 162 7.27 15.93 16.25
CA LYS A 162 5.93 16.13 15.69
C LYS A 162 5.29 14.83 15.24
N CYS A 163 5.95 13.69 15.48
CA CYS A 163 5.37 12.37 15.25
C CYS A 163 4.44 11.98 16.41
N PRO A 164 3.35 11.24 16.13
CA PRO A 164 2.41 10.75 17.13
C PRO A 164 3.02 9.69 18.07
#